data_AF-A0A6M0IFN3-F1
#
_entry.id   AF-A0A6M0IFN3-F1
#
_cell.length_a   1.000
_cell.length_b   1.000
_cell.length_c   1.000
_cell.angle_alpha   90.00
_cell.angle_beta   90.00
_cell.angle_gamma   90.00
#
_symmetry.space_group_name_H-M   'P 1'
#
loop_
_entity.id
_entity.type
_entity.pdbx_description
1 polymer ?
#
loop_
_entity_poly.entity_id
_entity_poly.type
_entity_poly.pdbx_seq_one_letter_code
_entity_poly.pdbx_strand_id
1 'polypeptide(L)'
;MPIPAPARFTDLREHLHSAGVDAAYLNLVLEQYLSLPENMPSQDWMQDPHDDHQAWQFRENLTQFREMIVDKPDEGNGEVDDEI
;
A
#
# COMPACT_ATOMS: atom_id res chain seq x y z
N MET A 1 17.09 1.82 11.16
CA MET A 1 17.39 0.44 10.71
C MET A 1 16.15 -0.08 10.01
N PRO A 2 16.25 -0.63 8.79
CA PRO A 2 15.09 -1.23 8.14
C PRO A 2 14.61 -2.44 8.95
N ILE A 3 13.30 -2.57 9.13
CA ILE A 3 12.69 -3.73 9.78
C ILE A 3 12.67 -4.83 8.72
N PRO A 4 13.33 -5.99 8.94
CA PRO A 4 13.31 -7.06 7.97
C PRO A 4 11.89 -7.63 7.86
N ALA A 5 11.52 -8.04 6.65
CA ALA A 5 10.27 -8.74 6.43
C ALA A 5 10.23 -10.04 7.28
N PRO A 6 9.05 -10.47 7.75
CA PRO A 6 8.90 -11.74 8.44
C PRO A 6 9.46 -12.92 7.63
N ALA A 7 9.86 -14.00 8.30
CA ALA A 7 10.32 -15.20 7.61
C ALA A 7 9.21 -15.74 6.69
N ARG A 8 9.55 -16.03 5.43
CA ARG A 8 8.61 -16.48 4.37
C ARG A 8 7.56 -15.44 3.96
N PHE A 9 7.81 -14.16 4.25
CA PHE A 9 6.99 -13.08 3.72
C PHE A 9 7.26 -12.93 2.22
N THR A 10 6.30 -13.39 1.41
CA THR A 10 6.30 -13.24 -0.04
C THR A 10 5.39 -12.12 -0.49
N ASP A 11 4.23 -11.99 0.16
CA ASP A 11 3.17 -11.10 -0.29
C ASP A 11 2.45 -10.44 0.91
N LEU A 12 2.30 -9.11 0.84
CA LEU A 12 1.67 -8.31 1.90
C LEU A 12 0.18 -8.63 2.02
N ARG A 13 -0.51 -8.88 0.92
CA ARG A 13 -1.95 -9.16 0.91
C ARG A 13 -2.23 -10.54 1.50
N GLU A 14 -1.49 -11.57 1.11
CA GLU A 14 -1.58 -12.91 1.73
C GLU A 14 -1.36 -12.82 3.24
N HIS A 15 -0.37 -12.02 3.66
CA HIS A 15 -0.10 -11.79 5.07
C HIS A 15 -1.28 -11.11 5.78
N LEU A 16 -1.85 -10.05 5.20
CA LEU A 16 -3.01 -9.34 5.75
C LEU A 16 -4.24 -10.26 5.82
N HIS A 17 -4.50 -11.05 4.78
CA HIS A 17 -5.59 -12.01 4.75
C HIS A 17 -5.43 -13.07 5.86
N SER A 18 -4.23 -13.62 6.04
CA SER A 18 -3.94 -14.59 7.11
C SER A 18 -4.11 -14.01 8.52
N ALA A 19 -3.92 -12.69 8.67
CA ALA A 19 -4.14 -11.95 9.90
C ALA A 19 -5.61 -11.53 10.10
N GLY A 20 -6.52 -11.87 9.18
CA GLY A 20 -7.93 -11.47 9.23
C GLY A 20 -8.16 -9.99 8.93
N VAL A 21 -7.22 -9.34 8.25
CA VAL A 21 -7.31 -7.94 7.85
C VAL A 21 -7.77 -7.85 6.40
N ASP A 22 -8.89 -7.15 6.17
CA ASP A 22 -9.41 -6.90 4.83
C ASP A 22 -8.63 -5.74 4.17
N ALA A 23 -7.95 -6.04 3.06
CA ALA A 23 -7.18 -5.08 2.27
C ALA A 23 -8.06 -3.96 1.68
N ALA A 24 -9.31 -4.27 1.31
CA ALA A 24 -10.25 -3.26 0.80
C ALA A 24 -10.64 -2.29 1.91
N TYR A 25 -10.89 -2.79 3.12
CA TYR A 25 -11.15 -1.97 4.29
C TYR A 25 -9.92 -1.12 4.68
N LEU A 26 -8.71 -1.67 4.59
CA LEU A 26 -7.47 -0.91 4.80
C LEU A 26 -7.33 0.26 3.83
N ASN A 27 -7.64 0.05 2.55
CA ASN A 27 -7.59 1.13 1.57
C ASN A 27 -8.62 2.22 1.89
N LEU A 28 -9.84 1.85 2.30
CA LEU A 28 -10.86 2.79 2.74
C LEU A 28 -10.40 3.63 3.95
N VAL A 29 -9.84 2.99 4.98
CA VAL A 29 -9.33 3.69 6.17
C VAL A 29 -8.17 4.61 5.80
N LEU A 30 -7.29 4.18 4.90
CA LEU A 30 -6.19 5.01 4.39
C LEU A 30 -6.71 6.24 3.65
N GLU A 31 -7.73 6.10 2.81
CA GLU A 31 -8.37 7.23 2.13
C GLU A 31 -8.99 8.21 3.13
N GLN A 32 -9.68 7.71 4.16
CA GLN A 32 -10.22 8.56 5.22
C GLN A 32 -9.11 9.28 5.99
N TYR A 33 -8.03 8.59 6.33
CA TYR A 33 -6.88 9.18 7.02
C TYR A 33 -6.25 10.30 6.20
N LEU A 34 -6.03 10.08 4.91
CA LEU A 34 -5.43 11.06 3.99
C LEU A 34 -6.38 12.18 3.57
N SER A 35 -7.68 12.06 3.83
CA SER A 35 -8.64 13.14 3.59
C SER A 35 -8.45 14.34 4.54
N LEU A 36 -7.76 14.11 5.66
CA LEU A 36 -7.47 15.13 6.66
C LEU A 36 -6.20 15.91 6.30
N PRO A 37 -6.25 17.25 6.18
CA PRO A 37 -5.10 18.07 5.78
C PRO A 37 -3.86 17.89 6.66
N GLU A 38 -4.05 17.62 7.96
CA GLU A 38 -2.98 17.38 8.93
C GLU A 38 -2.17 16.10 8.67
N ASN A 39 -2.73 15.15 7.92
CA ASN A 39 -2.09 13.87 7.58
C ASN A 39 -1.41 13.91 6.20
N MET A 40 -1.46 15.04 5.52
CA MET A 40 -0.81 15.28 4.24
C MET A 40 0.37 16.24 4.43
N PRO A 41 1.42 16.14 3.59
CA PRO A 41 2.51 17.11 3.59
C PRO A 41 1.96 18.54 3.42
N SER A 42 2.40 19.46 4.28
CA SER A 42 2.05 20.89 4.14
C SER A 42 2.52 21.42 2.79
N GLN A 43 1.85 22.43 2.25
CA GLN A 43 2.33 23.13 1.06
C GLN A 43 3.72 23.75 1.26
N ASP A 44 4.07 24.09 2.50
CA ASP A 44 5.39 24.63 2.85
C ASP A 44 6.51 23.62 2.58
N TRP A 45 6.25 22.32 2.76
CA TRP A 45 7.24 21.27 2.48
C TRP A 45 7.60 21.19 0.99
N MET A 46 6.67 21.54 0.10
CA MET A 46 6.90 21.54 -1.35
C MET A 46 7.63 22.81 -1.83
N GLN A 47 7.76 23.82 -0.96
CA GLN A 47 8.43 25.08 -1.27
C GLN A 47 9.80 25.17 -0.60
N ASP A 48 10.03 24.41 0.48
CA ASP A 48 11.35 24.28 1.09
C ASP A 48 12.21 23.24 0.34
N PRO A 49 13.33 23.64 -0.28
CA PRO A 49 14.24 22.70 -0.95
C PRO A 49 14.80 21.60 -0.05
N HIS A 50 14.79 21.81 1.27
CA HIS A 50 15.25 20.82 2.25
C HIS A 50 14.17 19.79 2.57
N ASP A 51 12.89 20.10 2.41
CA ASP A 51 11.79 19.20 2.78
C ASP A 51 11.03 18.64 1.58
N ASP A 52 11.26 19.17 0.37
CA ASP A 52 10.62 18.70 -0.87
C ASP A 52 10.83 17.20 -1.12
N HIS A 53 12.05 16.72 -0.84
CA HIS A 53 12.38 15.29 -0.96
C HIS A 53 11.54 14.41 0.00
N GLN A 54 11.16 14.93 1.18
CA GLN A 54 10.33 14.21 2.15
C GLN A 54 8.88 14.13 1.66
N ALA A 55 8.35 15.22 1.09
CA ALA A 55 7.03 15.24 0.49
C ALA A 55 6.94 14.28 -0.72
N TRP A 56 8.00 14.21 -1.52
CA TRP A 56 8.10 13.26 -2.63
C TRP A 56 8.14 11.81 -2.14
N GLN A 57 9.02 11.51 -1.18
CA GLN A 57 9.15 10.16 -0.61
C GLN A 57 7.87 9.68 0.07
N PHE A 58 7.15 10.58 0.75
CA PHE A 58 5.83 10.29 1.33
C PHE A 58 4.83 9.83 0.26
N ARG A 59 4.76 10.56 -0.86
CA ARG A 59 3.88 10.21 -1.99
C ARG A 59 4.26 8.87 -2.61
N GLU A 60 5.56 8.62 -2.83
CA GLU A 60 6.02 7.34 -3.37
C GLU A 60 5.66 6.17 -2.46
N ASN A 61 5.91 6.29 -1.16
CA ASN A 61 5.60 5.23 -0.19
C ASN A 61 4.10 4.92 -0.13
N LEU A 62 3.25 5.95 -0.19
CA LEU A 62 1.79 5.76 -0.23
C LEU A 62 1.33 5.07 -1.50
N THR A 63 1.86 5.48 -2.66
CA THR A 63 1.54 4.85 -3.94
C THR A 63 1.94 3.39 -3.94
N GLN A 64 3.18 3.07 -3.55
CA GLN A 64 3.65 1.68 -3.46
C GLN A 64 2.82 0.86 -2.48
N PHE A 65 2.47 1.41 -1.32
CA PHE A 65 1.61 0.72 -0.35
C PHE A 65 0.22 0.41 -0.93
N ARG A 66 -0.40 1.38 -1.62
CA ARG A 66 -1.68 1.17 -2.31
C ARG A 66 -1.59 0.09 -3.38
N GLU A 67 -0.53 0.10 -4.20
CA GLU A 67 -0.30 -0.93 -5.21
C GLU A 67 -0.10 -2.33 -4.63
N MET A 68 0.49 -2.44 -3.42
CA MET A 68 0.66 -3.70 -2.72
C MET A 68 -0.64 -4.27 -2.13
N ILE A 69 -1.66 -3.43 -1.86
CA ILE A 69 -2.93 -3.86 -1.26
C ILE A 69 -4.12 -3.86 -2.24
N VAL A 70 -4.01 -3.16 -3.37
CA VAL A 70 -5.06 -3.12 -4.41
C VAL A 70 -5.16 -4.49 -5.08
N ASP A 71 -6.39 -4.87 -5.38
CA ASP A 71 -6.71 -6.06 -6.17
C ASP A 71 -6.03 -5.92 -7.54
N LYS A 72 -4.90 -6.61 -7.74
CA LYS A 72 -4.50 -6.95 -9.11
C LYS A 72 -5.62 -7.85 -9.62
N PRO A 73 -6.20 -7.59 -10.80
CA PRO A 73 -6.97 -8.63 -11.46
C PRO A 73 -6.07 -9.86 -11.47
N ASP A 74 -6.59 -10.98 -10.99
CA ASP A 74 -5.96 -12.29 -11.11
C ASP A 74 -5.58 -12.40 -12.59
N GLU A 75 -4.30 -12.17 -12.93
CA GLU A 75 -3.78 -12.51 -14.25
C GLU A 75 -3.82 -14.03 -14.26
N GLY A 76 -4.97 -14.52 -14.73
CA GLY A 76 -5.44 -15.87 -14.49
C GLY A 76 -4.35 -16.89 -14.66
N ASN A 77 -4.16 -17.68 -13.61
CA ASN A 77 -3.54 -18.98 -13.74
C ASN A 77 -4.33 -20.02 -12.94
N GLY A 78 -5.64 -19.98 -13.15
CA GLY A 78 -6.59 -21.01 -12.77
C GLY A 78 -7.30 -21.55 -14.00
N GLU A 79 -6.54 -22.09 -14.96
CA GLU A 79 -7.06 -23.15 -15.84
C GLU A 79 -7.47 -24.31 -14.94
N VAL A 80 -8.73 -24.30 -14.49
CA VAL A 80 -9.43 -25.56 -14.23
C VAL A 80 -9.87 -26.08 -15.59
N ASP A 81 -8.94 -26.80 -16.21
CA ASP A 81 -9.25 -27.77 -17.26
C ASP A 81 -10.10 -28.86 -16.61
N ASP A 82 -11.41 -28.62 -16.52
CA ASP A 82 -12.39 -29.67 -16.23
C ASP A 82 -12.60 -30.43 -17.55
N GLU A 83 -11.56 -31.18 -17.95
CA GLU A 83 -11.69 -32.24 -18.94
C GLU A 83 -12.21 -33.50 -18.24
N ILE A 84 -13.40 -33.92 -18.71
CA ILE A 84 -14.12 -35.22 -18.59
C ILE A 84 -15.19 -35.34 -17.48
#